data_AF-A0A524JMG9-F1
#
_entry.id   AF-A0A524JMG9-F1
#
_cell.length_a   1.000
_cell.length_b   1.000
_cell.length_c   1.000
_cell.angle_alpha   90.00
_cell.angle_beta   90.00
_cell.angle_gamma   90.00
#
_symmetry.space_group_name_H-M   'P 1'
#
loop_
_entity.id
_entity.type
_entity.pdbx_description
1 polymer ?
#
loop_
_entity_poly.entity_id
_entity_poly.type
_entity_poly.pdbx_seq_one_letter_code
_entity_poly.pdbx_strand_id
1 'polypeptide(L)'
;MFKLILSVSLMVLISFSVSLAADDSIKVVPGNYSITTTTRSNMSPNPKTDTEEQCITDTSFNPRMSLPDDNSCTASNVKKSENKLTFDIKCEGGQMMPPMTGKAGASTTSSIVNYQIKMVGAFQGQEFSINSVSEGKRTGDCK
;
A
#
# COMPACT_ATOMS: atom_id res chain seq x y z
N MET A 1 -32.68 29.24 61.57
CA MET A 1 -32.14 29.77 60.31
C MET A 1 -31.27 28.68 59.68
N PHE A 2 -31.75 28.09 58.59
CA PHE A 2 -31.12 26.98 57.87
C PHE A 2 -30.05 27.50 56.90
N LYS A 3 -28.85 26.92 56.91
CA LYS A 3 -27.86 27.07 55.83
C LYS A 3 -27.68 25.72 55.14
N LEU A 4 -28.35 25.55 54.00
CA LEU A 4 -28.11 24.49 53.03
C LEU A 4 -26.79 24.79 52.31
N ILE A 5 -25.78 23.95 52.53
CA ILE A 5 -24.54 23.94 51.75
C ILE A 5 -24.80 23.01 50.56
N LEU A 6 -25.01 23.60 49.40
CA LEU A 6 -25.24 22.91 48.14
C LEU A 6 -23.87 22.47 47.58
N SER A 7 -23.44 21.26 47.91
CA SER A 7 -22.23 20.65 47.35
C SER A 7 -22.51 20.21 45.92
N VAL A 8 -22.19 21.06 44.94
CA VAL A 8 -22.28 20.75 43.51
C VAL A 8 -21.12 19.83 43.14
N SER A 9 -21.40 18.52 43.13
CA SER A 9 -20.50 17.50 42.56
C SER A 9 -20.47 17.65 41.04
N LEU A 10 -19.53 18.44 40.52
CA LEU A 10 -19.22 18.50 39.09
C LEU A 10 -18.33 17.32 38.72
N MET A 11 -18.95 16.19 38.36
CA MET A 11 -18.26 15.01 37.86
C MET A 11 -17.87 15.26 36.39
N VAL A 12 -16.65 15.75 36.17
CA VAL A 12 -16.07 15.96 34.84
C VAL A 12 -15.77 14.59 34.21
N LEU A 13 -16.65 14.11 33.33
CA LEU A 13 -16.39 12.97 32.46
C LEU A 13 -15.35 13.38 31.40
N ILE A 14 -14.09 12.99 31.62
CA ILE A 14 -13.01 13.14 30.64
C ILE A 14 -13.21 12.05 29.57
N SER A 15 -13.85 12.41 28.46
CA SER A 15 -13.89 11.59 27.25
C SER A 15 -12.48 11.54 26.65
N PHE A 16 -11.72 10.49 26.98
CA PHE A 16 -10.49 10.15 26.28
C PHE A 16 -10.85 9.69 24.86
N SER A 17 -10.85 10.63 23.91
CA SER A 17 -10.80 10.29 22.49
C SER A 17 -9.45 9.65 22.21
N VAL A 18 -9.38 8.32 22.35
CA VAL A 18 -8.24 7.55 21.85
C VAL A 18 -8.28 7.69 20.34
N SER A 19 -7.47 8.60 19.79
CA SER A 19 -7.15 8.63 18.37
C SER A 19 -6.43 7.32 18.05
N LEU A 20 -7.21 6.30 17.67
CA LEU A 20 -6.69 5.11 17.02
C LEU A 20 -5.97 5.62 15.77
N ALA A 21 -4.64 5.65 15.80
CA ALA A 21 -3.85 5.83 14.59
C ALA A 21 -4.31 4.74 13.63
N ALA A 22 -4.93 5.14 12.53
CA ALA A 22 -5.43 4.21 11.55
C ALA A 22 -4.23 3.44 11.01
N ASP A 23 -4.25 2.12 11.20
CA ASP A 23 -3.26 1.24 10.61
C ASP A 23 -3.43 1.27 9.08
N ASP A 24 -2.44 1.83 8.38
CA ASP A 24 -2.33 1.98 6.92
C ASP A 24 -1.98 0.65 6.23
N SER A 25 -2.55 -0.44 6.72
CA SER A 25 -2.34 -1.79 6.22
C SER A 25 -3.65 -2.50 5.86
N ILE A 26 -3.63 -3.42 4.90
CA ILE A 26 -4.72 -4.35 4.62
C ILE A 26 -4.29 -5.76 4.97
N LYS A 27 -5.23 -6.62 5.38
CA LYS A 27 -4.92 -8.01 5.74
C LYS A 27 -4.51 -8.81 4.52
N VAL A 28 -3.54 -9.70 4.70
CA VAL A 28 -3.10 -10.70 3.73
C VAL A 28 -3.12 -12.05 4.43
N VAL A 29 -3.55 -13.10 3.73
CA VAL A 29 -3.51 -14.47 4.25
C VAL A 29 -2.14 -15.06 3.91
N PRO A 30 -1.33 -15.52 4.88
CA PRO A 30 -0.06 -16.15 4.57
C PRO A 30 -0.21 -17.42 3.71
N GLY A 31 0.80 -17.69 2.88
CA GLY A 31 0.84 -18.88 2.03
C GLY A 31 1.77 -18.75 0.84
N ASN A 32 1.84 -19.82 0.07
CA ASN A 32 2.48 -19.79 -1.25
C ASN A 32 1.51 -19.21 -2.28
N TYR A 33 2.00 -18.34 -3.15
CA TYR A 33 1.23 -17.63 -4.17
C TYR A 33 1.86 -17.80 -5.55
N SER A 34 1.04 -18.09 -6.55
CA SER A 34 1.38 -17.98 -7.96
C SER A 34 1.04 -16.58 -8.44
N ILE A 35 2.05 -15.76 -8.67
CA ILE A 35 1.92 -14.33 -8.99
C ILE A 35 2.18 -14.14 -10.48
N THR A 36 1.15 -13.74 -11.21
CA THR A 36 1.28 -13.33 -12.61
C THR A 36 1.30 -11.82 -12.70
N THR A 37 2.38 -11.28 -13.26
CA THR A 37 2.58 -9.84 -13.43
C THR A 37 2.63 -9.51 -14.92
N THR A 38 1.83 -8.53 -15.34
CA THR A 38 1.87 -7.98 -16.70
C THR A 38 2.28 -6.52 -16.65
N THR A 39 3.41 -6.20 -17.28
CA THR A 39 3.98 -4.86 -17.33
C THR A 39 3.94 -4.29 -18.75
N ARG A 40 3.42 -3.07 -18.87
CA ARG A 40 3.41 -2.26 -20.10
C ARG A 40 4.24 -1.01 -19.89
N SER A 41 5.00 -0.62 -20.90
CA SER A 41 5.70 0.67 -20.93
C SER A 41 5.48 1.34 -22.28
N ASN A 42 5.44 2.67 -22.31
CA ASN A 42 5.38 3.41 -23.57
C ASN A 42 6.67 3.30 -24.41
N MET A 43 7.79 2.82 -23.83
CA MET A 43 9.04 2.59 -24.55
C MET A 43 9.13 1.17 -25.17
N SER A 44 8.18 0.28 -24.87
CA SER A 44 8.17 -1.09 -25.42
C SER A 44 6.80 -1.41 -26.03
N PRO A 45 6.73 -1.82 -27.30
CA PRO A 45 5.45 -2.04 -27.97
C PRO A 45 4.69 -3.26 -27.42
N ASN A 46 5.40 -4.22 -26.84
CA ASN A 46 4.81 -5.47 -26.35
C ASN A 46 4.80 -5.50 -24.81
N PRO A 47 3.67 -5.82 -24.17
CA PRO A 47 3.64 -6.12 -22.75
C PRO A 47 4.55 -7.31 -22.44
N LYS A 48 5.19 -7.28 -21.28
CA LYS A 48 5.88 -8.44 -20.72
C LYS A 48 5.01 -9.06 -19.64
N THR A 49 4.87 -10.38 -19.67
CA THR A 49 4.12 -11.14 -18.68
C THR A 49 5.02 -12.23 -18.12
N ASP A 50 5.15 -12.25 -16.81
CA ASP A 50 5.94 -13.22 -16.07
C ASP A 50 5.10 -13.82 -14.94
N THR A 51 5.34 -15.09 -14.63
CA THR A 51 4.70 -15.80 -13.50
C THR A 51 5.77 -16.35 -12.57
N GLU A 52 5.63 -16.09 -11.28
CA GLU A 52 6.54 -16.57 -10.24
C GLU A 52 5.78 -17.17 -9.06
N GLU A 53 6.41 -18.09 -8.33
CA GLU A 53 5.88 -18.60 -7.07
C GLU A 53 6.60 -17.91 -5.92
N GLN A 54 5.84 -17.32 -4.99
CA GLN A 54 6.38 -16.63 -3.82
C GLN A 54 5.65 -17.07 -2.55
N CYS A 55 6.42 -17.43 -1.52
CA CYS A 55 5.89 -17.56 -0.16
C CYS A 55 5.74 -16.17 0.46
N ILE A 56 4.51 -15.80 0.82
CA ILE A 56 4.18 -14.58 1.54
C ILE A 56 3.86 -14.98 2.98
N THR A 57 4.71 -14.55 3.92
CA THR A 57 4.55 -14.83 5.36
C THR A 57 3.87 -13.70 6.11
N ASP A 58 3.87 -12.50 5.56
CA ASP A 58 3.25 -11.32 6.16
C ASP A 58 1.73 -11.46 6.24
N THR A 59 1.17 -11.04 7.38
CA THR A 59 -0.28 -11.04 7.62
C THR A 59 -0.95 -9.74 7.19
N SER A 60 -0.17 -8.78 6.72
CA SER A 60 -0.63 -7.45 6.35
C SER A 60 0.24 -6.86 5.24
N PHE A 61 -0.37 -6.10 4.35
CA PHE A 61 0.31 -5.30 3.33
C PHE A 61 0.16 -3.82 3.68
N ASN A 62 1.27 -3.09 3.70
CA ASN A 62 1.30 -1.63 3.77
C ASN A 62 2.13 -1.08 2.59
N PRO A 63 1.96 0.21 2.20
CA PRO A 63 2.69 0.79 1.07
C PRO A 63 4.20 0.57 1.09
N ARG A 64 4.84 0.65 2.27
CA ARG A 64 6.31 0.59 2.40
C ARG A 64 6.89 -0.72 1.88
N MET A 65 6.15 -1.82 2.00
CA MET A 65 6.54 -3.15 1.53
C MET A 65 6.67 -3.26 0.01
N SER A 66 6.07 -2.31 -0.72
CA SER A 66 6.12 -2.26 -2.20
C SER A 66 7.15 -1.26 -2.73
N LEU A 67 7.88 -0.59 -1.84
CA LEU A 67 8.88 0.43 -2.18
C LEU A 67 10.30 -0.10 -1.93
N PRO A 68 11.30 0.37 -2.68
CA PRO A 68 12.71 0.04 -2.44
C PRO A 68 13.15 0.32 -0.99
N ASP A 69 14.04 -0.51 -0.44
CA ASP A 69 14.49 -0.39 0.95
C ASP A 69 15.40 0.82 1.21
N ASP A 70 15.92 1.46 0.15
CA ASP A 70 16.87 2.57 0.22
C ASP A 70 16.24 3.95 0.51
N ASN A 71 14.93 4.01 0.74
CA ASN A 71 14.15 5.25 0.95
C ASN A 71 14.18 6.24 -0.24
N SER A 72 14.60 5.79 -1.42
CA SER A 72 14.54 6.60 -2.65
C SER A 72 13.12 6.90 -3.11
N CYS A 73 12.14 6.16 -2.57
CA CYS A 73 10.72 6.33 -2.83
C CYS A 73 9.92 6.50 -1.54
N THR A 74 8.89 7.33 -1.60
CA THR A 74 7.94 7.60 -0.52
C THR A 74 6.52 7.28 -0.97
N ALA A 75 5.70 6.81 -0.02
CA ALA A 75 4.26 6.68 -0.18
C ALA A 75 3.55 7.85 0.53
N SER A 76 2.51 8.38 -0.09
CA SER A 76 1.66 9.43 0.47
C SER A 76 0.21 9.23 0.06
N ASN A 77 -0.70 10.03 0.63
CA ASN A 77 -2.13 9.98 0.30
C ASN A 77 -2.73 8.57 0.42
N VAL A 78 -2.32 7.84 1.47
CA VAL A 78 -2.79 6.47 1.70
C VAL A 78 -4.29 6.50 2.00
N LYS A 79 -5.04 5.70 1.25
CA LYS A 79 -6.49 5.51 1.43
C LYS A 79 -6.76 4.03 1.58
N LYS A 80 -7.36 3.68 2.71
CA LYS A 80 -7.76 2.33 3.04
C LYS A 80 -9.28 2.20 3.01
N SER A 81 -9.77 1.12 2.43
CA SER A 81 -11.18 0.72 2.44
C SER A 81 -11.25 -0.80 2.54
N GLU A 82 -11.57 -1.31 3.73
CA GLU A 82 -11.66 -2.75 4.02
C GLU A 82 -10.41 -3.53 3.58
N ASN A 83 -10.49 -4.18 2.42
CA ASN A 83 -9.47 -5.02 1.80
C ASN A 83 -8.74 -4.34 0.64
N LYS A 84 -8.94 -3.03 0.46
CA LYS A 84 -8.30 -2.22 -0.59
C LYS A 84 -7.46 -1.12 0.02
N LEU A 85 -6.31 -0.88 -0.58
CA LEU A 85 -5.39 0.19 -0.21
C LEU A 85 -4.91 0.88 -1.48
N THR A 86 -4.96 2.20 -1.53
CA THR A 86 -4.37 3.00 -2.61
C THR A 86 -3.48 4.08 -2.03
N PHE A 87 -2.42 4.43 -2.77
CA PHE A 87 -1.45 5.43 -2.34
C PHE A 87 -0.73 6.04 -3.54
N ASP A 88 -0.22 7.24 -3.33
CA ASP A 88 0.64 7.93 -4.28
C ASP A 88 2.10 7.58 -4.00
N ILE A 89 2.88 7.36 -5.04
CA ILE A 89 4.31 7.06 -4.96
C ILE A 89 5.07 8.25 -5.52
N LYS A 90 6.12 8.68 -4.82
CA LYS A 90 7.11 9.62 -5.33
C LYS A 90 8.51 9.05 -5.10
N CYS A 91 9.23 8.84 -6.19
CA CYS A 91 10.63 8.44 -6.18
C CYS A 91 11.49 9.63 -6.60
N GLU A 92 12.49 9.97 -5.80
CA GLU A 92 13.40 11.10 -6.08
C GLU A 92 14.37 10.81 -7.22
N GLY A 93 14.49 9.54 -7.63
CA GLY A 93 15.45 9.10 -8.64
C GLY A 93 16.84 8.90 -8.04
N GLY A 94 17.76 8.40 -8.86
CA GLY A 94 19.15 8.16 -8.50
C GLY A 94 20.04 8.22 -9.74
N GLN A 95 21.30 7.79 -9.62
CA GLN A 95 22.25 7.82 -10.75
C GLN A 95 21.76 7.03 -11.99
N MET A 96 20.95 5.99 -11.80
CA MET A 96 20.51 5.09 -12.87
C MET A 96 19.02 5.19 -13.22
N MET A 97 18.21 5.88 -12.42
CA MET A 97 16.78 6.04 -12.67
C MET A 97 16.35 7.49 -12.47
N PRO A 98 15.60 8.08 -13.41
CA PRO A 98 15.09 9.43 -13.23
C PRO A 98 14.06 9.49 -12.10
N PRO A 99 13.76 10.69 -11.58
CA PRO A 99 12.63 10.88 -10.68
C PRO A 99 11.34 10.39 -11.33
N MET A 100 10.48 9.75 -10.54
CA MET A 100 9.19 9.24 -11.00
C MET A 100 8.10 9.49 -9.97
N THR A 101 6.87 9.65 -10.45
CA THR A 101 5.68 9.74 -9.60
C THR A 101 4.62 8.80 -10.11
N GLY A 102 3.69 8.40 -9.25
CA GLY A 102 2.68 7.46 -9.66
C GLY A 102 1.62 7.18 -8.60
N LYS A 103 0.78 6.22 -8.94
CA LYS A 103 -0.26 5.70 -8.06
C LYS A 103 -0.15 4.19 -8.01
N ALA A 104 -0.32 3.64 -6.83
CA ALA A 104 -0.41 2.21 -6.62
C ALA A 104 -1.68 1.84 -5.87
N GLY A 105 -2.08 0.59 -6.02
CA GLY A 105 -3.19 0.02 -5.28
C GLY A 105 -3.02 -1.46 -5.06
N ALA A 106 -3.40 -1.92 -3.88
CA ALA A 106 -3.48 -3.31 -3.51
C ALA A 106 -4.93 -3.67 -3.15
N SER A 107 -5.34 -4.89 -3.46
CA SER A 107 -6.57 -5.45 -2.93
C SER A 107 -6.44 -6.93 -2.64
N THR A 108 -7.03 -7.39 -1.54
CA THR A 108 -6.87 -8.78 -1.08
C THR A 108 -8.19 -9.49 -0.84
N THR A 109 -8.20 -10.80 -1.04
CA THR A 109 -9.23 -11.72 -0.53
C THR A 109 -8.55 -12.82 0.28
N SER A 110 -9.27 -13.88 0.65
CA SER A 110 -8.66 -15.04 1.32
C SER A 110 -7.69 -15.82 0.43
N SER A 111 -7.80 -15.72 -0.90
CA SER A 111 -7.00 -16.50 -1.84
C SER A 111 -6.38 -15.70 -2.98
N ILE A 112 -6.69 -14.40 -3.09
CA ILE A 112 -6.20 -13.53 -4.16
C ILE A 112 -5.52 -12.29 -3.55
N VAL A 113 -4.37 -11.92 -4.10
CA VAL A 113 -3.72 -10.62 -3.88
C VAL A 113 -3.57 -9.93 -5.22
N ASN A 114 -4.22 -8.79 -5.40
CA ASN A 114 -4.02 -7.96 -6.60
C ASN A 114 -3.18 -6.75 -6.23
N TYR A 115 -2.24 -6.41 -7.12
CA TYR A 115 -1.45 -5.19 -7.03
C TYR A 115 -1.43 -4.49 -8.38
N GLN A 116 -1.55 -3.17 -8.38
CA GLN A 116 -1.41 -2.36 -9.58
C GLN A 116 -0.54 -1.15 -9.27
N ILE A 117 0.31 -0.79 -10.21
CA ILE A 117 1.14 0.40 -10.12
C ILE A 117 1.20 1.09 -11.48
N LYS A 118 1.03 2.41 -11.47
CA LYS A 118 1.21 3.29 -12.62
C LYS A 118 2.21 4.36 -12.25
N MET A 119 3.37 4.34 -12.89
CA MET A 119 4.43 5.32 -12.71
C MET A 119 4.63 6.12 -14.00
N VAL A 120 4.96 7.38 -13.85
CA VAL A 120 5.35 8.30 -14.91
C VAL A 120 6.60 9.07 -14.49
N GLY A 121 7.48 9.34 -15.45
CA GLY A 121 8.70 10.11 -15.28
C GLY A 121 9.23 10.62 -16.61
N ALA A 122 10.43 11.17 -16.60
CA ALA A 122 11.10 11.64 -17.81
C ALA A 122 12.50 11.03 -17.90
N PHE A 123 12.81 10.39 -19.04
CA PHE A 123 14.12 9.81 -19.32
C PHE A 123 14.64 10.35 -20.65
N GLN A 124 15.83 10.96 -20.65
CA GLN A 124 16.44 11.56 -21.85
C GLN A 124 15.52 12.58 -22.57
N GLY A 125 14.73 13.34 -21.80
CA GLY A 125 13.79 14.34 -22.35
C GLY A 125 12.52 13.76 -22.96
N GLN A 126 12.31 12.44 -22.88
CA GLN A 126 11.08 11.77 -23.29
C GLN A 126 10.29 11.32 -22.06
N GLU A 127 8.96 11.37 -22.16
CA GLU A 127 8.09 10.79 -21.14
C GLU A 127 8.31 9.28 -21.08
N PHE A 128 8.46 8.76 -19.87
CA PHE A 128 8.52 7.34 -19.58
C PHE A 128 7.34 6.98 -18.70
N SER A 129 6.56 5.99 -19.10
CA SER A 129 5.47 5.45 -18.29
C SER A 129 5.56 3.94 -18.15
N ILE A 130 5.19 3.46 -16.97
CA ILE A 130 5.05 2.05 -16.62
C ILE A 130 3.65 1.86 -16.06
N ASN A 131 2.96 0.82 -16.54
CA ASN A 131 1.75 0.29 -15.92
C ASN A 131 1.95 -1.20 -15.69
N SER A 132 1.94 -1.62 -14.43
CA SER A 132 2.08 -3.01 -14.03
C SER A 132 0.86 -3.45 -13.24
N VAL A 133 0.35 -4.64 -13.54
CA VAL A 133 -0.76 -5.29 -12.86
C VAL A 133 -0.33 -6.70 -12.51
N SER A 134 -0.50 -7.06 -11.24
CA SER A 134 -0.15 -8.36 -10.69
C SER A 134 -1.38 -9.00 -10.04
N GLU A 135 -1.60 -10.28 -10.32
CA GLU A 135 -2.58 -11.14 -9.65
C GLU A 135 -1.84 -12.33 -9.04
N GLY A 136 -1.86 -12.42 -7.71
CA GLY A 136 -1.35 -13.53 -6.92
C GLY A 136 -2.48 -14.45 -6.49
N LYS A 137 -2.44 -15.72 -6.93
CA LYS A 137 -3.36 -16.77 -6.47
C LYS A 137 -2.69 -17.65 -5.44
N ARG A 138 -3.30 -17.80 -4.27
CA ARG A 138 -2.80 -18.67 -3.21
C ARG A 138 -2.85 -20.14 -3.68
N THR A 139 -1.70 -20.81 -3.68
CA THR A 139 -1.54 -22.20 -4.10
C THR A 139 -1.44 -23.17 -2.92
N GLY A 140 -1.23 -22.68 -1.70
CA GLY A 140 -1.17 -23.51 -0.50
C GLY A 140 -0.47 -22.81 0.66
N ASP A 141 -0.14 -23.57 1.70
CA ASP A 141 0.75 -23.10 2.75
C ASP A 141 2.20 -23.00 2.22
N CYS A 142 3.02 -22.16 2.84
CA CYS A 142 4.45 -22.15 2.54
C CYS A 142 5.08 -23.50 2.94
N LYS A 143 6.09 -23.93 2.18
CA LYS A 143 6.84 -25.17 2.43
C LYS A 143 8.03 -24.93 3.36
#